data_AF-A0A7S0UVR1-F1
#
_entry.id   AF-A0A7S0UVR1-F1
#
_cell.length_a   1.000
_cell.length_b   1.000
_cell.length_c   1.000
_cell.angle_alpha   90.00
_cell.angle_beta   90.00
_cell.angle_gamma   90.00
#
_symmetry.space_group_name_H-M   'P 1'
#
loop_
_entity.id
_entity.type
_entity.pdbx_description
1 polymer ?
#
loop_
_entity_poly.entity_id
_entity_poly.type
_entity_poly.pdbx_seq_one_letter_code
_entity_poly.pdbx_strand_id
1 'polypeptide(L)'
;GVITSGNGLLIEIPLDQQMIEVIVAAGPEGLTNMELFSKLRLSSKLYGMRLVDVVRRYGIRVEVVNQGRTILNRLVAPPALVMQVEASTRLRERQQEAFLIERNGLEGGGKGLGDSREEEDVFTFA
;
A
#
# COMPACT_ATOMS: atom_id res chain seq x y z
N GLY A 1 -1.60 9.67 8.26
CA GLY A 1 -1.42 10.24 6.92
C GLY A 1 -2.01 9.28 5.94
N VAL A 2 -2.85 9.75 5.01
CA VAL A 2 -3.54 8.88 4.04
C VAL A 2 -2.73 8.85 2.76
N ILE A 3 -2.32 7.65 2.30
CA ILE A 3 -1.79 7.46 0.95
C ILE A 3 -2.94 6.90 0.12
N THR A 4 -3.43 7.68 -0.84
CA THR A 4 -4.50 7.30 -1.76
C THR A 4 -3.95 6.42 -2.87
N SER A 5 -4.43 5.18 -2.96
CA SER A 5 -4.26 4.35 -4.15
C SER A 5 -5.30 4.81 -5.19
N GLY A 6 -4.90 4.96 -6.45
CA GLY A 6 -5.60 5.71 -7.52
C GLY A 6 -7.03 5.30 -7.90
N ASN A 7 -7.66 4.35 -7.20
CA ASN A 7 -8.99 3.80 -7.53
C ASN A 7 -10.06 4.08 -6.45
N GLY A 8 -9.84 5.05 -5.55
CA GLY A 8 -10.83 5.46 -4.55
C GLY A 8 -10.99 4.51 -3.35
N LEU A 9 -10.18 3.45 -3.26
CA LEU A 9 -10.09 2.63 -2.04
C LEU A 9 -9.16 3.33 -1.04
N LEU A 10 -9.76 3.95 -0.02
CA LEU A 10 -9.03 4.62 1.04
C LEU A 10 -8.65 3.59 2.12
N ILE A 11 -7.55 2.85 1.91
CA ILE A 11 -7.00 1.97 2.95
C ILE A 11 -6.14 2.84 3.86
N GLU A 12 -6.59 3.05 5.10
CA GLU A 12 -5.77 3.74 6.10
C GLU A 12 -4.66 2.82 6.58
N ILE A 13 -3.42 3.12 6.16
CA ILE A 13 -2.23 2.41 6.63
C ILE A 13 -1.81 2.99 7.99
N PRO A 14 -1.62 2.20 9.04
CA PRO A 14 -1.13 2.71 10.32
C PRO A 14 0.22 3.42 10.20
N LEU A 15 0.47 4.44 11.01
CA LEU A 15 1.70 5.23 10.90
C LEU A 15 2.98 4.40 11.05
N ASP A 16 2.99 3.44 11.97
CA ASP A 16 4.12 2.53 12.18
C ASP A 16 4.42 1.74 10.90
N GLN A 17 3.37 1.28 10.21
CA GLN A 17 3.49 0.57 8.94
C GLN A 17 4.00 1.49 7.83
N GLN A 18 3.56 2.75 7.77
CA GLN A 18 4.11 3.74 6.83
C GLN A 18 5.61 3.98 7.05
N MET A 19 6.05 4.07 8.31
CA MET A 19 7.48 4.21 8.64
C MET A 19 8.27 3.00 8.15
N ILE A 20 7.76 1.79 8.40
CA ILE A 20 8.40 0.55 7.96
C ILE A 20 8.51 0.47 6.44
N GLU A 21 7.42 0.78 5.72
CA GLU A 21 7.40 0.76 4.25
C GLU A 21 8.41 1.73 3.66
N VAL A 22 8.54 2.95 4.21
CA VAL A 22 9.56 3.91 3.75
C VAL A 22 10.98 3.43 4.05
N ILE A 23 11.21 2.79 5.20
CA ILE A 23 12.52 2.24 5.56
C ILE A 23 12.89 1.07 4.63
N VAL A 24 11.95 0.18 4.32
CA VAL A 24 12.17 -0.93 3.38
C VAL A 24 12.39 -0.41 1.96
N ALA A 25 11.63 0.59 1.52
CA ALA A 25 11.76 1.18 0.19
C ALA A 25 13.10 1.89 -0.04
N ALA A 26 13.81 2.28 1.03
CA ALA A 26 15.16 2.83 0.90
C ALA A 26 16.22 1.76 0.55
N GLY A 27 15.89 0.48 0.69
CA GLY A 27 16.76 -0.62 0.29
C GLY A 27 18.03 -0.73 1.15
N PRO A 28 19.11 -1.32 0.60
CA PRO A 28 20.32 -1.63 1.37
C PRO A 28 21.09 -0.40 1.84
N GLU A 29 20.95 0.72 1.11
CA GLU A 29 21.55 2.00 1.49
C GLU A 29 20.88 2.61 2.73
N GLY A 30 19.64 2.22 3.01
CA GLY A 30 18.87 2.79 4.10
C GLY A 30 18.61 4.29 3.93
N LEU A 31 18.13 4.92 5.00
CA LEU A 31 17.89 6.36 5.06
C LEU A 31 18.10 6.90 6.47
N THR A 32 18.36 8.19 6.57
CA THR A 32 18.47 8.88 7.87
C THR A 32 17.11 9.13 8.50
N ASN A 33 17.09 9.32 9.83
CA ASN A 33 15.88 9.73 10.55
C ASN A 33 15.24 10.99 9.95
N MET A 34 16.06 11.96 9.54
CA MET A 34 15.58 13.21 8.95
C MET A 34 14.91 12.99 7.59
N GLU A 35 15.49 12.13 6.74
CA GLU A 35 14.89 11.77 5.46
C GLU A 35 13.54 11.04 5.65
N LEU A 36 13.47 10.13 6.62
CA LEU A 36 12.22 9.44 6.97
C LEU A 36 11.10 10.42 7.35
N PHE A 37 11.39 11.30 8.32
CA PHE A 37 10.41 12.29 8.77
C PHE A 37 10.03 13.28 7.67
N SER A 38 10.98 13.68 6.82
CA SER A 38 10.72 14.52 5.66
C SER A 38 9.78 13.84 4.65
N LYS A 39 10.06 12.59 4.28
CA LYS A 39 9.22 11.80 3.35
C LYS A 39 7.79 11.62 3.86
N LEU A 40 7.62 11.41 5.16
CA LEU A 40 6.30 11.24 5.79
C LEU A 40 5.64 12.56 6.22
N ARG A 41 6.30 13.71 6.03
CA ARG A 41 5.85 15.03 6.50
C ARG A 41 5.51 15.05 7.99
N LEU A 42 6.34 14.38 8.79
CA LEU A 42 6.17 14.26 10.24
C LEU A 42 7.18 15.13 10.99
N SER A 43 6.80 15.60 12.17
CA SER A 43 7.72 16.27 13.09
C SER A 43 8.59 15.24 13.82
N SER A 44 9.90 15.33 13.65
CA SER A 44 10.86 14.50 14.40
C SER A 44 10.75 14.69 15.92
N LYS A 45 10.38 15.90 16.38
CA LYS A 45 10.18 16.21 17.80
C LYS A 45 8.96 15.49 18.40
N LEU A 46 7.88 15.35 17.62
CA LEU A 46 6.64 14.72 18.08
C LEU A 46 6.67 13.19 17.93
N TYR A 47 7.30 12.70 16.85
CA TYR A 47 7.25 11.28 16.47
C TYR A 47 8.57 10.54 16.67
N GLY A 48 9.60 11.19 17.21
CA GLY A 48 10.90 10.59 17.49
C GLY A 48 10.83 9.34 18.36
N MET A 49 10.06 9.39 19.44
CA MET A 49 9.88 8.22 20.33
C MET A 49 9.18 7.05 19.63
N ARG A 50 8.17 7.34 18.80
CA ARG A 50 7.49 6.30 18.01
C ARG A 50 8.44 5.63 17.02
N LEU A 51 9.34 6.39 16.39
CA LEU A 51 10.39 5.80 15.55
C LEU A 51 11.32 4.88 16.35
N VAL A 52 11.72 5.27 17.56
CA VAL A 52 12.54 4.42 18.45
C VAL A 52 11.82 3.10 18.76
N ASP A 53 10.51 3.16 19.03
CA ASP A 53 9.70 1.96 19.29
C ASP A 53 9.60 1.05 18.06
N VAL A 54 9.39 1.63 16.87
CA VAL A 54 9.39 0.89 15.60
C VAL A 54 10.75 0.24 15.36
N VAL A 55 11.84 0.97 15.55
CA VAL A 55 13.21 0.44 15.39
C VAL A 55 13.44 -0.77 16.29
N ARG A 56 13.05 -0.68 17.56
CA ARG A 56 13.19 -1.77 18.53
C ARG A 56 12.31 -2.97 18.21
N ARG A 57 11.03 -2.72 17.89
CA ARG A 57 10.04 -3.78 17.65
C ARG A 57 10.37 -4.62 16.41
N TYR A 58 10.88 -3.99 15.36
CA TYR A 58 11.12 -4.63 14.06
C TYR A 58 12.60 -4.92 13.79
N GLY A 59 13.48 -4.70 14.76
CA GLY A 59 14.92 -4.99 14.64
C GLY A 59 15.60 -4.19 13.53
N ILE A 60 15.17 -2.94 13.29
CA ILE A 60 15.79 -2.08 12.29
C ILE A 60 17.21 -1.77 12.71
N ARG A 61 18.17 -1.99 11.81
CA ARG A 61 19.58 -1.72 12.08
C ARG A 61 19.80 -0.22 12.04
N VAL A 62 20.50 0.30 13.06
CA VAL A 62 20.89 1.70 13.14
C VAL A 62 22.39 1.79 12.98
N GLU A 63 22.82 2.47 11.93
CA GLU A 63 24.22 2.75 11.63
C GLU A 63 24.52 4.22 11.91
N VAL A 64 25.64 4.47 12.58
CA VAL A 64 26.10 5.82 12.86
C VAL A 64 26.93 6.30 11.68
N VAL A 65 26.49 7.37 11.04
CA VAL A 65 27.16 7.98 9.88
C VAL A 65 27.66 9.35 10.26
N ASN A 66 28.93 9.62 9.96
CA ASN A 66 29.51 10.94 10.15
C ASN A 66 29.41 11.75 8.85
N GLN A 67 28.71 12.88 8.90
CA GLN A 67 28.56 13.81 7.80
C GLN A 67 29.18 15.16 8.18
N GLY A 68 30.51 15.20 8.14
CA GLY A 68 31.30 16.38 8.48
C GLY A 68 31.31 16.68 9.99
N ARG A 69 30.53 17.68 10.42
CA ARG A 69 30.39 18.05 11.84
C ARG A 69 29.16 17.43 12.51
N THR A 70 28.36 16.67 11.76
CA THR A 70 27.08 16.13 12.23
C THR A 70 27.13 14.60 12.24
N ILE A 71 26.72 14.01 13.34
CA ILE A 71 26.50 12.57 13.47
C ILE A 71 25.03 12.28 13.19
N LEU A 72 24.77 11.38 12.24
CA LEU A 72 23.43 10.98 11.84
C LEU A 72 23.22 9.48 12.04
N ASN A 73 21.98 9.10 12.29
CA ASN A 73 21.56 7.71 12.35
C ASN A 73 20.94 7.33 11.02
N ARG A 74 21.52 6.32 10.36
CA ARG A 74 21.01 5.66 9.16
C ARG A 74 20.26 4.40 9.57
N LEU A 75 19.03 4.27 9.08
CA LEU A 75 18.12 3.16 9.32
C LEU A 75 18.20 2.20 8.14
N VAL A 76 18.50 0.93 8.42
CA VAL A 76 18.57 -0.14 7.41
C VAL A 76 17.62 -1.26 7.83
N ALA A 77 16.70 -1.63 6.94
CA ALA A 77 15.78 -2.74 7.18
C ALA A 77 16.54 -4.08 7.22
N PRO A 78 16.27 -4.96 8.20
CA PRO A 78 16.82 -6.32 8.17
C PRO A 78 16.11 -7.13 7.05
N PRO A 79 16.79 -8.13 6.45
CA PRO A 79 16.23 -8.92 5.35
C PRO A 79 14.86 -9.56 5.67
N ALA A 80 14.66 -10.01 6.92
CA ALA A 80 13.40 -10.59 7.35
C ALA A 80 12.23 -9.60 7.28
N LEU A 81 12.48 -8.33 7.62
CA LEU A 81 11.47 -7.28 7.54
C LEU A 81 11.14 -6.94 6.07
N VAL A 82 12.14 -6.92 5.20
CA VAL A 82 11.94 -6.71 3.75
C VAL A 82 11.00 -7.78 3.19
N MET A 83 11.28 -9.06 3.47
CA MET A 83 10.43 -10.17 3.02
C MET A 83 9.00 -10.07 3.55
N GLN A 84 8.84 -9.69 4.83
CA GLN A 84 7.53 -9.52 5.45
C GLN A 84 6.70 -8.40 4.79
N VAL A 85 7.33 -7.26 4.50
CA VAL A 85 6.68 -6.13 3.83
C VAL A 85 6.30 -6.49 2.41
N GLU A 86 7.20 -7.13 1.65
CA GLU A 86 6.89 -7.59 0.29
C GLU A 86 5.71 -8.57 0.26
N ALA A 87 5.70 -9.56 1.16
CA ALA A 87 4.59 -10.51 1.27
C ALA A 87 3.26 -9.81 1.59
N SER A 88 3.28 -8.84 2.50
CA SER A 88 2.09 -8.08 2.90
C SER A 88 1.58 -7.17 1.79
N THR A 89 2.49 -6.55 1.03
CA THR A 89 2.15 -5.74 -0.14
C THR A 89 1.51 -6.59 -1.24
N ARG A 90 2.10 -7.75 -1.57
CA ARG A 90 1.51 -8.67 -2.56
C ARG A 90 0.12 -9.16 -2.15
N LEU A 91 -0.10 -9.44 -0.87
CA LEU A 91 -1.42 -9.84 -0.38
C LEU A 91 -2.45 -8.72 -0.55
N ARG A 92 -2.07 -7.47 -0.23
CA ARG A 92 -2.94 -6.30 -0.42
C ARG A 92 -3.29 -6.06 -1.88
N GLU A 93 -2.30 -6.16 -2.77
CA GLU A 93 -2.51 -6.04 -4.23
C GLU A 93 -3.52 -7.08 -4.72
N ARG A 94 -3.36 -8.34 -4.33
CA ARG A 94 -4.31 -9.41 -4.66
C ARG A 94 -5.72 -9.16 -4.12
N GLN A 95 -5.83 -8.68 -2.87
CA GLN A 95 -7.12 -8.34 -2.28
C GLN A 95 -7.80 -7.18 -3.03
N GLN A 96 -7.01 -6.19 -3.43
CA GLN A 96 -7.49 -5.04 -4.20
C GLN A 96 -7.93 -5.47 -5.61
N GLU A 97 -7.18 -6.34 -6.27
CA GLU A 97 -7.55 -6.93 -7.57
C GLU A 97 -8.85 -7.75 -7.47
N ALA A 98 -8.96 -8.64 -6.48
CA ALA A 98 -10.17 -9.44 -6.27
C ALA A 98 -11.40 -8.57 -6.03
N PHE A 99 -11.27 -7.52 -5.21
CA PHE A 99 -12.36 -6.57 -4.97
C PHE A 99 -12.78 -5.82 -6.25
N LEU A 100 -11.83 -5.40 -7.08
CA LEU A 100 -12.14 -4.73 -8.34
C LEU A 100 -12.85 -5.66 -9.33
N ILE A 101 -12.47 -6.94 -9.38
CA ILE A 101 -13.14 -7.95 -10.20
C ILE A 101 -14.58 -8.17 -9.71
N GLU A 102 -14.80 -8.30 -8.40
CA GLU A 102 -16.14 -8.44 -7.82
C GLU A 102 -17.02 -7.22 -8.14
N ARG A 103 -16.50 -6.00 -7.97
CA ARG A 103 -17.23 -4.76 -8.28
C ARG A 103 -17.62 -4.66 -9.75
N ASN A 104 -16.69 -4.96 -10.66
CA ASN A 104 -16.94 -4.86 -12.10
C ASN A 104 -17.81 -6.02 -12.62
N GLY A 105 -17.78 -7.19 -11.97
CA GLY A 105 -18.67 -8.32 -12.26
C GLY A 105 -20.13 -8.06 -11.89
N LEU A 106 -20.38 -7.21 -10.89
CA LEU A 106 -21.73 -6.78 -10.50
C LEU A 106 -22.35 -5.77 -11.49
N GLU A 107 -21.53 -4.97 -12.19
CA GLU A 107 -22.01 -4.01 -13.20
C GLU A 107 -22.30 -4.66 -14.57
N GLY A 108 -21.81 -5.89 -14.81
CA GLY A 108 -22.03 -6.65 -16.05
C GLY A 108 -23.29 -7.55 -16.08
N GLY A 109 -24.00 -7.68 -14.96
CA GLY A 109 -25.14 -8.60 -14.80
C GLY A 109 -26.53 -8.04 -15.15
N GLY A 110 -26.60 -6.89 -15.82
CA GLY A 110 -27.85 -6.19 -16.16
C GLY A 110 -28.32 -6.39 -17.59
N LYS A 111 -28.38 -7.62 -18.12
CA LYS A 111 -29.09 -7.88 -19.39
C LYS A 111 -29.61 -9.31 -19.45
N GLY A 112 -30.90 -9.47 -19.20
CA GLY A 112 -31.59 -10.72 -19.51
C GLY A 112 -32.80 -10.93 -18.63
N LEU A 113 -33.90 -10.22 -18.91
CA LEU A 113 -35.29 -10.70 -18.80
C LEU A 113 -36.23 -9.53 -19.07
N GLY A 114 -36.91 -9.55 -20.20
CA GLY A 114 -38.04 -8.66 -20.45
C GLY A 114 -38.20 -8.18 -21.89
N ASP A 115 -38.96 -8.95 -22.65
CA ASP A 115 -40.01 -8.47 -23.57
C ASP A 115 -39.60 -7.86 -24.91
N SER A 116 -39.91 -8.59 -26.00
CA SER A 116 -40.36 -8.03 -27.29
C SER A 116 -41.07 -9.13 -28.07
N ARG A 117 -42.41 -9.03 -28.08
CA ARG A 117 -43.29 -9.56 -29.13
C ARG A 117 -42.86 -9.00 -30.50
N GLU A 118 -42.65 -9.87 -31.48
CA GLU A 118 -42.77 -9.57 -32.91
C GLU A 118 -43.44 -10.81 -33.53
N GLU A 119 -44.74 -10.71 -33.80
CA GLU A 119 -45.35 -10.38 -35.10
C GLU A 119 -45.56 -11.64 -35.96
N GLU A 120 -46.84 -11.91 -36.20
CA GLU A 120 -47.34 -12.90 -37.15
C GLU A 120 -46.80 -12.60 -38.55
N ASP A 121 -46.37 -13.61 -39.28
CA ASP A 121 -46.58 -13.60 -40.73
C ASP A 121 -46.89 -15.00 -41.27
N VAL A 122 -47.93 -14.98 -42.08
CA VAL A 122 -48.70 -16.11 -42.64
C VAL A 122 -47.97 -16.71 -43.83
N PHE A 123 -47.79 -18.04 -43.84
CA PHE A 123 -47.61 -18.79 -45.09
C PHE A 123 -48.34 -20.12 -45.04
N THR A 124 -49.51 -20.16 -45.71
CA THR A 124 -50.21 -21.39 -46.09
C THR A 124 -49.81 -21.76 -47.52
N PHE A 125 -49.28 -22.96 -47.72
CA PHE A 125 -49.21 -23.62 -49.03
C PHE A 125 -49.58 -25.09 -48.88
N ALA A 126 -50.79 -25.44 -49.36
CA ALA A 126 -51.16 -26.73 -49.95
C ALA A 126 -52.52 -26.58 -50.64
#